data_AF-A0A418SPR7-F1
#
_entry.id   AF-A0A418SPR7-F1
#
_cell.length_a   1.000
_cell.length_b   1.000
_cell.length_c   1.000
_cell.angle_alpha   90.00
_cell.angle_beta   90.00
_cell.angle_gamma   90.00
#
_symmetry.space_group_name_H-M   'P 1'
#
loop_
_entity.id
_entity.type
_entity.pdbx_description
1 polymer ?
#
loop_
_entity_poly.entity_id
_entity_poly.type
_entity_poly.pdbx_seq_one_letter_code
_entity_poly.pdbx_strand_id
1 'polypeptide(L)'
;MNAPVTTGPRNSAAAKPLRQVANVRELLVNDQAKGQLSAVAASHMKPERMMRLMANAMRTTPQLGDCDPLSLLGSMMTCASLGLEPNTPLGHAYLIPFKNKRKGITEVQLVLGYKGMIDLARRSGHIVNIHGDVVYADDEFSFEYGSDQHLRHRPKGKRENPIYAYCHAKLTDGEAFVVLPWDEVMAIRDASQGYRTAIKYDKKDSPWIAHQHEMAAKTAVRSLFKYLPISIELDGGKLGDALTVDDQHVDFSSFAQNPSDGPTIEGDFIEDETTEDEGQSEPEAEAKEPEPAPKKEAEKPKRSTAKAPDHTDKTPHQDRPSRQSKAQEDDEGQGSMFGGFSVSEMIQKIADLIKNDLTDGAPLDETLEMYEVQLADIRNAEPDEYEAMIDEFKAFVAERDGEGGE
;
A
#
# COMPACT_ATOMS: atom_id res chain seq x y z
N MET A 1 50.93 37.92 18.20
CA MET A 1 49.92 37.26 19.06
C MET A 1 48.64 37.17 18.25
N ASN A 2 48.36 36.01 17.65
CA ASN A 2 47.11 35.79 16.94
C ASN A 2 46.03 35.48 17.99
N ALA A 3 45.01 36.33 18.06
CA ALA A 3 43.85 36.11 18.90
C ALA A 3 43.15 34.80 18.48
N PRO A 4 42.72 33.95 19.41
CA PRO A 4 41.96 32.76 19.07
C PRO A 4 40.59 33.20 18.56
N VAL A 5 40.23 32.69 17.38
CA VAL A 5 38.89 32.79 16.82
C VAL A 5 37.95 32.09 17.79
N THR A 6 37.16 32.89 18.50
CA THR A 6 36.06 32.41 19.34
C THR A 6 35.02 31.78 18.43
N THR A 7 35.03 30.45 18.39
CA THR A 7 33.92 29.67 17.86
C THR A 7 32.71 29.98 18.73
N GLY A 8 31.71 30.64 18.16
CA GLY A 8 30.43 30.84 18.81
C GLY A 8 29.82 29.50 19.24
N PRO A 9 28.87 29.49 20.20
CA PRO A 9 28.29 28.26 20.71
C PRO A 9 27.76 27.45 19.53
N ARG A 10 28.30 26.23 19.33
CA ARG A 10 27.71 25.27 18.39
C ARG A 10 26.25 25.12 18.79
N ASN A 11 25.34 25.42 17.87
CA ASN A 11 23.90 25.30 18.08
C ASN A 11 23.62 23.93 18.72
N SER A 12 23.05 23.90 19.93
CA SER A 12 22.84 22.66 20.69
C SER A 12 22.06 21.62 19.89
N ALA A 13 21.12 22.06 19.05
CA ALA A 13 20.34 21.22 18.14
C ALA A 13 21.17 20.51 17.05
N ALA A 14 22.29 21.11 16.61
CA ALA A 14 23.12 20.54 15.55
C ALA A 14 23.85 19.26 16.01
N ALA A 15 24.23 19.20 17.28
CA ALA A 15 25.01 18.11 17.87
C ALA A 15 24.18 17.07 18.65
N LYS A 16 22.85 17.24 18.72
CA LYS A 16 21.96 16.27 19.40
C LYS A 16 22.02 14.90 18.68
N PRO A 17 22.04 13.78 19.42
CA PRO A 17 21.80 12.46 18.84
C PRO A 17 20.45 12.42 18.11
N LEU A 18 20.35 11.70 16.99
CA LEU A 18 19.11 11.61 16.18
C LEU A 18 17.87 11.24 17.01
N ARG A 19 17.99 10.30 17.97
CA ARG A 19 16.89 9.88 18.85
C ARG A 19 16.36 10.98 19.78
N GLN A 20 17.11 12.07 19.94
CA GLN A 20 16.76 13.20 20.81
C GLN A 20 16.30 14.43 19.99
N VAL A 21 16.20 14.30 18.67
CA VAL A 21 15.69 15.37 17.81
C VAL A 21 14.18 15.45 18.01
N ALA A 22 13.70 16.56 18.56
CA ALA A 22 12.31 16.67 19.01
C ALA A 22 11.33 17.04 17.88
N ASN A 23 11.80 17.71 16.83
CA ASN A 23 10.95 18.16 15.74
C ASN A 23 11.75 18.32 14.44
N VAL A 24 11.01 18.47 13.33
CA VAL A 24 11.59 18.57 11.99
C VAL A 24 12.50 19.79 11.81
N ARG A 25 12.23 20.90 12.51
CA ARG A 25 13.11 22.08 12.42
C ARG A 25 14.49 21.80 13.03
N GLU A 26 14.54 21.07 14.14
CA GLU A 26 15.80 20.61 14.73
C GLU A 26 16.53 19.62 13.81
N LEU A 27 15.79 18.71 13.16
CA LEU A 27 16.33 17.74 12.20
C LEU A 27 17.06 18.42 11.04
N LEU A 28 16.50 19.52 10.51
CA LEU A 28 17.09 20.26 9.38
C LEU A 28 18.48 20.84 9.67
N VAL A 29 18.77 21.16 10.93
CA VAL A 29 20.07 21.71 11.34
C VAL A 29 21.01 20.66 11.93
N ASN A 30 20.53 19.45 12.16
CA ASN A 30 21.26 18.35 12.78
C ASN A 30 22.38 17.79 11.89
N ASP A 31 23.58 17.66 12.44
CA ASP A 31 24.76 17.22 11.67
C ASP A 31 24.74 15.70 11.42
N GLN A 32 24.18 14.91 12.34
CA GLN A 32 24.03 13.47 12.14
C GLN A 32 22.98 13.18 11.05
N ALA A 33 21.86 13.90 11.02
CA ALA A 33 20.84 13.79 9.96
C ALA A 33 21.42 14.11 8.57
N LYS A 34 22.19 15.20 8.45
CA LYS A 34 22.91 15.55 7.21
C LYS A 34 23.90 14.46 6.81
N GLY A 35 24.61 13.88 7.78
CA GLY A 35 25.52 12.77 7.58
C GLY A 35 24.81 11.54 7.01
N GLN A 36 23.67 11.16 7.58
CA GLN A 36 22.85 10.04 7.08
C GLN A 36 22.36 10.28 5.66
N LEU A 37 21.76 11.45 5.39
CA LEU A 37 21.32 11.81 4.04
C LEU A 37 22.47 11.77 3.03
N SER A 38 23.67 12.20 3.42
CA SER A 38 24.85 12.19 2.55
C SER A 38 25.36 10.77 2.25
N ALA A 39 25.15 9.82 3.16
CA ALA A 39 25.57 8.44 2.99
C ALA A 39 24.70 7.66 1.99
N VAL A 40 23.41 7.99 1.90
CA VAL A 40 22.44 7.30 1.02
C VAL A 40 22.06 8.09 -0.23
N ALA A 41 22.42 9.37 -0.30
CA ALA A 41 22.16 10.13 -1.51
C ALA A 41 22.93 9.51 -2.69
N ALA A 42 22.18 9.02 -3.68
CA ALA A 42 22.76 8.52 -4.92
C ALA A 42 23.74 9.56 -5.50
N SER A 43 24.76 9.12 -6.24
CA SER A 43 25.82 9.97 -6.82
C SER A 43 25.30 11.22 -7.58
N HIS A 44 24.03 11.22 -7.98
CA HIS A 44 23.35 12.29 -8.70
C HIS A 44 22.56 13.30 -7.83
N MET A 45 22.45 13.08 -6.51
CA MET A 45 21.69 13.93 -5.61
C MET A 45 22.61 14.52 -4.53
N LYS A 46 22.86 15.83 -4.57
CA LYS A 46 23.70 16.49 -3.55
C LYS A 46 22.92 16.70 -2.24
N PRO A 47 23.54 16.56 -1.05
CA PRO A 47 22.88 16.78 0.24
C PRO A 47 22.16 18.12 0.32
N GLU A 48 22.75 19.20 -0.22
CA GLU A 48 22.14 20.54 -0.21
C GLU A 48 20.88 20.63 -1.09
N ARG A 49 20.77 19.79 -2.13
CA ARG A 49 19.54 19.66 -2.92
C ARG A 49 18.46 18.95 -2.11
N MET A 50 18.80 17.89 -1.40
CA MET A 50 17.84 17.17 -0.54
C MET A 50 17.28 18.06 0.57
N MET A 51 18.12 18.85 1.24
CA MET A 51 17.67 19.80 2.26
C MET A 51 16.71 20.85 1.69
N ARG A 52 16.95 21.32 0.45
CA ARG A 52 16.04 22.25 -0.23
C ARG A 52 14.73 21.59 -0.64
N LEU A 53 14.77 20.34 -1.11
CA LEU A 53 13.57 19.56 -1.41
C LEU A 53 12.73 19.33 -0.16
N MET A 54 13.36 19.01 0.98
CA MET A 54 12.70 18.86 2.28
C MET A 54 12.03 20.17 2.72
N ALA A 55 12.76 21.28 2.67
CA ALA A 55 12.20 22.59 3.00
C ALA A 55 11.03 22.97 2.08
N ASN A 56 11.13 22.64 0.79
CA ASN A 56 10.02 22.86 -0.15
C ASN A 56 8.82 21.97 0.15
N ALA A 57 9.03 20.68 0.49
CA ALA A 57 7.97 19.76 0.88
C ALA A 57 7.21 20.27 2.12
N MET A 58 7.93 20.75 3.13
CA MET A 58 7.29 21.37 4.31
C MET A 58 6.54 22.66 3.97
N ARG A 59 7.01 23.43 2.98
CA ARG A 59 6.31 24.64 2.53
C ARG A 59 5.01 24.31 1.79
N THR A 60 5.01 23.27 0.96
CA THR A 60 3.81 22.83 0.21
C THR A 60 2.87 21.99 1.06
N THR A 61 3.38 21.33 2.10
CA THR A 61 2.63 20.50 3.04
C THR A 61 3.07 20.84 4.48
N PRO A 62 2.53 21.92 5.08
CA PRO A 62 2.95 22.42 6.40
C PRO A 62 2.92 21.40 7.53
N GLN A 63 1.94 20.48 7.51
CA GLN A 63 1.78 19.40 8.50
C GLN A 63 3.00 18.46 8.58
N LEU A 64 3.85 18.40 7.54
CA LEU A 64 5.10 17.65 7.61
C LEU A 64 6.05 18.19 8.69
N GLY A 65 5.92 19.46 9.09
CA GLY A 65 6.73 20.03 10.17
C GLY A 65 6.41 19.51 11.57
N ASP A 66 5.22 18.94 11.74
CA ASP A 66 4.70 18.42 13.02
C ASP A 66 4.77 16.88 13.09
N CYS A 67 5.23 16.24 12.02
CA CYS A 67 5.42 14.80 11.96
C CYS A 67 6.68 14.35 12.72
N ASP A 68 6.75 13.04 13.01
CA ASP A 68 7.92 12.40 13.60
C ASP A 68 9.18 12.67 12.76
N PRO A 69 10.24 13.26 13.33
CA PRO A 69 11.43 13.66 12.58
C PRO A 69 12.16 12.48 11.94
N LEU A 70 12.14 11.30 12.57
CA LEU A 70 12.86 10.14 12.05
C LEU A 70 12.15 9.54 10.85
N SER A 71 10.82 9.44 10.86
CA SER A 71 10.02 9.01 9.71
C SER A 71 10.25 9.93 8.49
N LEU A 72 10.38 11.24 8.70
CA LEU A 72 10.71 12.19 7.65
C LEU A 72 12.13 11.99 7.13
N LEU A 73 13.11 11.83 8.02
CA LEU A 73 14.50 11.58 7.63
C LEU A 73 14.61 10.30 6.79
N GLY A 74 13.97 9.21 7.22
CA GLY A 74 14.00 7.92 6.52
C GLY A 74 13.28 7.97 5.17
N SER A 75 12.14 8.65 5.09
CA SER A 75 11.43 8.87 3.83
C SER A 75 12.27 9.68 2.84
N MET A 76 12.99 10.70 3.33
CA MET A 76 13.92 11.50 2.53
C MET A 76 15.16 10.70 2.10
N MET A 77 15.73 9.88 2.98
CA MET A 77 16.83 8.97 2.64
C MET A 77 16.41 7.98 1.55
N THR A 78 15.15 7.51 1.59
CA THR A 78 14.58 6.64 0.56
C THR A 78 14.43 7.38 -0.78
N CYS A 79 13.92 8.61 -0.77
CA CYS A 79 13.91 9.44 -1.98
C CYS A 79 15.33 9.65 -2.55
N ALA A 80 16.30 9.91 -1.68
CA ALA A 80 17.70 10.16 -2.05
C ALA A 80 18.33 8.93 -2.72
N SER A 81 18.05 7.78 -2.13
CA SER A 81 18.43 6.44 -2.58
C SER A 81 17.92 6.12 -3.98
N LEU A 82 16.65 6.41 -4.24
CA LEU A 82 16.00 6.17 -5.54
C LEU A 82 16.28 7.29 -6.57
N GLY A 83 16.89 8.39 -6.15
CA GLY A 83 17.02 9.59 -6.99
C GLY A 83 15.66 10.15 -7.42
N LEU A 84 14.68 10.15 -6.51
CA LEU A 84 13.35 10.71 -6.71
C LEU A 84 13.19 12.02 -5.93
N GLU A 85 12.38 12.93 -6.48
CA GLU A 85 12.15 14.24 -5.88
C GLU A 85 10.75 14.34 -5.27
N PRO A 86 10.64 14.42 -3.93
CA PRO A 86 9.34 14.49 -3.28
C PRO A 86 8.68 15.85 -3.42
N ASN A 87 7.35 15.85 -3.54
CA ASN A 87 6.47 17.03 -3.49
C ASN A 87 6.86 18.12 -4.51
N THR A 88 7.37 17.68 -5.67
CA THR A 88 7.68 18.54 -6.82
C THR A 88 6.61 18.40 -7.91
N PRO A 89 6.47 19.39 -8.82
CA PRO A 89 5.60 19.25 -9.99
C PRO A 89 5.96 18.08 -10.92
N LEU A 90 7.15 17.49 -10.78
CA LEU A 90 7.55 16.30 -11.54
C LEU A 90 6.73 15.07 -11.16
N GLY A 91 6.14 15.03 -9.96
CA GLY A 91 5.28 13.92 -9.52
C GLY A 91 6.01 12.59 -9.35
N HIS A 92 7.28 12.64 -8.95
CA HIS A 92 8.10 11.45 -8.72
C HIS A 92 7.74 10.73 -7.42
N ALA A 93 7.56 11.48 -6.35
CA ALA A 93 7.27 10.99 -5.02
C ALA A 93 6.46 12.02 -4.22
N TYR A 94 5.76 11.55 -3.21
CA TYR A 94 4.97 12.36 -2.30
C TYR A 94 5.26 11.95 -0.86
N LEU A 95 5.63 12.91 -0.04
CA LEU A 95 5.70 12.81 1.41
C LEU A 95 4.37 13.30 1.95
N ILE A 96 3.67 12.42 2.66
CA ILE A 96 2.37 12.70 3.24
C ILE A 96 2.43 12.49 4.76
N PRO A 97 1.79 13.37 5.56
CA PRO A 97 1.49 13.07 6.95
C PRO A 97 0.55 11.87 7.04
N PHE A 98 0.83 10.95 7.95
CA PHE A 98 -0.01 9.79 8.23
C PHE A 98 -0.12 9.62 9.75
N LYS A 99 -1.35 9.58 10.27
CA LYS A 99 -1.59 9.43 11.71
C LYS A 99 -1.46 7.95 12.09
N ASN A 100 -0.38 7.60 12.77
CA ASN A 100 -0.20 6.27 13.34
C ASN A 100 -0.92 6.20 14.69
N LYS A 101 -2.16 5.72 14.69
CA LYS A 101 -2.99 5.59 15.90
C LYS A 101 -2.35 4.71 16.97
N ARG A 102 -1.62 3.66 16.57
CA ARG A 102 -0.95 2.72 17.50
C ARG A 102 0.17 3.39 18.29
N LYS A 103 0.99 4.20 17.60
CA LYS A 103 2.10 4.94 18.22
C LYS A 103 1.63 6.28 18.82
N GLY A 104 0.42 6.73 18.52
CA GLY A 104 -0.12 8.02 18.97
C GLY A 104 0.64 9.22 18.37
N ILE A 105 1.29 9.03 17.23
CA ILE A 105 2.12 10.04 16.54
C ILE A 105 1.70 10.17 15.08
N THR A 106 2.03 11.31 14.46
CA THR A 106 1.92 11.48 13.01
C THR A 106 3.29 11.19 12.40
N GLU A 107 3.37 10.20 11.53
CA GLU A 107 4.58 9.83 10.79
C GLU A 107 4.51 10.42 9.37
N VAL A 108 5.67 10.52 8.72
CA VAL A 108 5.75 10.80 7.29
C VAL A 108 5.78 9.48 6.54
N GLN A 109 4.86 9.31 5.60
CA GLN A 109 4.85 8.22 4.64
C GLN A 109 5.33 8.70 3.27
N LEU A 110 6.14 7.88 2.62
CA LEU A 110 6.57 8.07 1.24
C LEU A 110 5.65 7.28 0.31
N VAL A 111 4.97 7.98 -0.58
CA VAL A 111 4.19 7.39 -1.67
C VAL A 111 4.90 7.65 -3.00
N LEU A 112 5.21 6.58 -3.74
CA LEU A 112 5.76 6.72 -5.09
C LEU A 112 4.69 7.23 -6.06
N GLY A 113 5.05 8.29 -6.79
CA GLY A 113 4.25 8.78 -7.89
C GLY A 113 4.43 7.90 -9.13
N TYR A 114 3.39 7.80 -9.95
CA TYR A 114 3.43 6.95 -11.16
C TYR A 114 4.52 7.39 -12.16
N LYS A 115 4.82 8.70 -12.25
CA LYS A 115 5.93 9.21 -13.07
C LYS A 115 7.28 8.76 -12.53
N GLY A 116 7.43 8.75 -11.20
CA GLY A 116 8.61 8.19 -10.54
C GLY A 116 8.75 6.70 -10.77
N MET A 117 7.66 5.94 -10.71
CA MET A 117 7.64 4.51 -11.06
C MET A 117 8.09 4.28 -12.51
N ILE A 118 7.54 5.01 -13.48
CA ILE A 118 7.93 4.91 -14.90
C ILE A 118 9.42 5.26 -15.10
N ASP A 119 9.90 6.29 -14.41
CA ASP A 119 11.30 6.71 -14.48
C ASP A 119 12.23 5.65 -13.88
N LEU A 120 11.92 5.11 -12.70
CA LEU A 120 12.66 3.99 -12.10
C LEU A 120 12.67 2.76 -13.02
N ALA A 121 11.51 2.41 -13.57
CA ALA A 121 11.36 1.30 -14.52
C ALA A 121 12.28 1.48 -15.73
N ARG A 122 12.31 2.67 -16.34
CA ARG A 122 13.19 2.97 -17.49
C ARG A 122 14.68 2.97 -17.12
N ARG A 123 15.05 3.47 -15.95
CA ARG A 123 16.45 3.49 -15.47
C ARG A 123 17.02 2.10 -15.21
N SER A 124 16.17 1.09 -14.98
CA SER A 124 16.61 -0.30 -14.79
C SER A 124 17.35 -0.89 -15.99
N GLY A 125 17.17 -0.33 -17.19
CA GLY A 125 17.72 -0.88 -18.43
C GLY A 125 16.97 -2.09 -18.99
N HIS A 126 16.06 -2.70 -18.22
CA HIS A 126 15.24 -3.84 -18.65
C HIS A 126 13.96 -3.42 -19.37
N ILE A 127 13.48 -2.19 -19.13
CA ILE A 127 12.21 -1.69 -19.66
C ILE A 127 12.46 -0.78 -20.87
N VAL A 128 12.00 -1.23 -22.04
CA VAL A 128 12.05 -0.46 -23.29
C VAL A 128 10.91 0.55 -23.36
N ASN A 129 9.70 0.12 -22.98
CA ASN A 129 8.52 0.97 -22.99
C ASN A 129 7.51 0.52 -21.93
N ILE A 130 6.72 1.46 -21.41
CA ILE A 130 5.59 1.18 -20.53
C ILE A 130 4.44 2.11 -20.91
N HIS A 131 3.25 1.55 -21.02
CA HIS A 131 2.05 2.28 -21.44
C HIS A 131 0.83 1.69 -20.72
N GLY A 132 0.03 2.55 -20.09
CA GLY A 132 -1.28 2.19 -19.56
C GLY A 132 -2.37 2.98 -20.25
N ASP A 133 -3.53 2.35 -20.42
CA ASP A 133 -4.69 2.95 -21.08
C ASP A 133 -5.99 2.30 -20.58
N VAL A 134 -7.13 2.84 -21.01
CA VAL A 134 -8.47 2.34 -20.72
C VAL A 134 -9.12 1.86 -22.01
N VAL A 135 -9.74 0.70 -21.95
CA VAL A 135 -10.54 0.12 -23.03
C VAL A 135 -12.00 0.51 -22.81
N TYR A 136 -12.63 0.97 -23.87
CA TYR A 136 -14.05 1.32 -23.91
C TYR A 136 -14.84 0.31 -24.73
N ALA A 137 -16.16 0.22 -24.50
CA ALA A 137 -17.03 -0.78 -25.13
C ALA A 137 -16.96 -0.81 -26.67
N ASP A 138 -16.68 0.34 -27.31
CA ASP A 138 -16.57 0.44 -28.77
C ASP A 138 -15.19 0.02 -29.33
N ASP A 139 -14.18 -0.18 -28.49
CA ASP A 139 -12.81 -0.47 -28.93
C ASP A 139 -12.63 -1.90 -29.46
N GLU A 140 -11.61 -2.14 -30.29
CA GLU A 140 -11.19 -3.52 -30.59
C GLU A 140 -10.13 -3.94 -29.58
N PHE A 141 -10.49 -4.90 -28.72
CA PHE A 141 -9.63 -5.37 -27.66
C PHE A 141 -9.58 -6.90 -27.60
N SER A 142 -8.38 -7.48 -27.50
CA SER A 142 -8.18 -8.90 -27.25
C SER A 142 -6.95 -9.10 -26.38
N PHE A 143 -7.03 -10.04 -25.45
CA PHE A 143 -5.92 -10.41 -24.59
C PHE A 143 -6.03 -11.87 -24.19
N GLU A 144 -4.89 -12.46 -23.84
CA GLU A 144 -4.81 -13.84 -23.34
C GLU A 144 -3.64 -13.95 -22.36
N TYR A 145 -3.84 -14.70 -21.29
CA TYR A 145 -2.78 -15.06 -20.34
C TYR A 145 -2.32 -16.50 -20.59
N GLY A 146 -1.11 -16.84 -20.15
CA GLY A 146 -0.55 -18.18 -20.28
C GLY A 146 0.46 -18.30 -21.42
N SER A 147 0.55 -19.47 -22.04
CA SER A 147 1.62 -19.77 -23.01
C SER A 147 1.51 -19.01 -24.33
N ASP A 148 0.29 -18.64 -24.75
CA ASP A 148 0.01 -17.84 -25.96
C ASP A 148 -0.32 -16.38 -25.61
N GLN A 149 0.34 -15.87 -24.56
CA GLN A 149 0.06 -14.56 -23.99
C GLN A 149 0.17 -13.44 -25.02
N HIS A 150 -0.87 -12.61 -25.11
CA HIS A 150 -0.90 -11.43 -25.97
C HIS A 150 -1.81 -10.34 -25.40
N LEU A 151 -1.56 -9.09 -25.79
CA LEU A 151 -2.42 -7.96 -25.50
C LEU A 151 -2.53 -7.10 -26.75
N ARG A 152 -3.76 -6.76 -27.12
CA ARG A 152 -4.03 -6.00 -28.34
C ARG A 152 -5.18 -5.02 -28.11
N HIS A 153 -4.89 -3.74 -28.29
CA HIS A 153 -5.87 -2.67 -28.22
C HIS A 153 -5.81 -1.79 -29.47
N ARG A 154 -6.96 -1.57 -30.12
CA ARG A 154 -7.14 -0.50 -31.13
C ARG A 154 -8.29 0.43 -30.66
N PRO A 155 -7.95 1.61 -30.14
CA PRO A 155 -8.95 2.60 -29.74
C PRO A 155 -9.76 3.09 -30.95
N LYS A 156 -11.08 3.24 -30.79
CA LYS A 156 -11.96 3.91 -31.78
C LYS A 156 -12.28 5.37 -31.43
N GLY A 157 -11.76 5.85 -30.30
CA GLY A 157 -11.68 7.27 -29.96
C GLY A 157 -12.82 7.82 -29.09
N LYS A 158 -13.91 7.07 -28.89
CA LYS A 158 -14.94 7.42 -27.91
C LYS A 158 -14.53 6.93 -26.52
N ARG A 159 -14.71 7.78 -25.51
CA ARG A 159 -14.43 7.48 -24.10
C ARG A 159 -15.72 7.32 -23.30
N GLU A 160 -16.56 6.38 -23.75
CA GLU A 160 -17.87 6.09 -23.15
C GLU A 160 -17.92 4.61 -22.74
N ASN A 161 -18.50 4.32 -21.57
CA ASN A 161 -18.62 2.95 -21.05
C ASN A 161 -17.28 2.19 -21.00
N PRO A 162 -16.36 2.59 -20.10
CA PRO A 162 -15.10 1.88 -19.88
C PRO A 162 -15.35 0.44 -19.41
N ILE A 163 -14.55 -0.49 -19.91
CA ILE A 163 -14.69 -1.94 -19.64
C ILE A 163 -13.45 -2.55 -18.97
N TYR A 164 -12.26 -2.05 -19.30
CA TYR A 164 -11.00 -2.49 -18.69
C TYR A 164 -10.03 -1.32 -18.56
N ALA A 165 -9.14 -1.37 -17.58
CA ALA A 165 -7.89 -0.63 -17.61
C ALA A 165 -6.74 -1.61 -17.81
N TYR A 166 -5.75 -1.30 -18.63
CA TYR A 166 -4.59 -2.17 -18.81
C TYR A 166 -3.29 -1.39 -18.72
N CYS A 167 -2.22 -2.13 -18.43
CA CYS A 167 -0.87 -1.64 -18.61
C CYS A 167 -0.03 -2.70 -19.31
N HIS A 168 0.79 -2.27 -20.25
CA HIS A 168 1.72 -3.07 -21.01
C HIS A 168 3.14 -2.50 -20.87
N ALA A 169 4.09 -3.37 -20.55
CA ALA A 169 5.50 -3.11 -20.56
C ALA A 169 6.20 -3.97 -21.62
N LYS A 170 6.99 -3.32 -22.46
CA LYS A 170 7.95 -3.97 -23.34
C LYS A 170 9.29 -4.06 -22.64
N LEU A 171 9.77 -5.26 -22.41
CA LEU A 171 11.07 -5.55 -21.81
C LEU A 171 12.11 -5.84 -22.89
N THR A 172 13.38 -5.90 -22.49
CA THR A 172 14.47 -6.32 -23.37
C THR A 172 14.38 -7.79 -23.78
N ASP A 173 13.76 -8.62 -22.95
CA ASP A 173 13.68 -10.08 -23.05
C ASP A 173 12.25 -10.61 -23.18
N GLY A 174 11.24 -9.74 -23.26
CA GLY A 174 9.85 -10.14 -23.40
C GLY A 174 8.87 -8.99 -23.27
N GLU A 175 7.62 -9.33 -22.95
CA GLU A 175 6.54 -8.39 -22.68
C GLU A 175 5.82 -8.82 -21.40
N ALA A 176 5.32 -7.84 -20.65
CA ALA A 176 4.51 -8.07 -19.47
C ALA A 176 3.30 -7.15 -19.53
N PHE A 177 2.13 -7.62 -19.13
CA PHE A 177 0.96 -6.76 -19.04
C PHE A 177 -0.01 -7.22 -17.95
N VAL A 178 -0.84 -6.29 -17.53
CA VAL A 178 -1.99 -6.53 -16.66
C VAL A 178 -3.23 -5.91 -17.30
N VAL A 179 -4.37 -6.58 -17.15
CA VAL A 179 -5.70 -6.10 -17.54
C VAL A 179 -6.55 -6.19 -16.30
N LEU A 180 -7.11 -5.06 -15.88
CA LEU A 180 -8.00 -4.92 -14.73
C LEU A 180 -9.42 -4.71 -15.27
N PRO A 181 -10.37 -5.59 -14.89
CA PRO A 181 -11.80 -5.33 -15.04
C PRO A 181 -12.19 -3.96 -14.48
N TRP A 182 -13.16 -3.30 -15.11
CA TRP A 182 -13.55 -1.95 -14.70
C TRP A 182 -14.09 -1.87 -13.26
N ASP A 183 -14.84 -2.87 -12.84
CA ASP A 183 -15.31 -3.03 -11.46
C ASP A 183 -14.16 -3.12 -10.45
N GLU A 184 -13.09 -3.87 -10.77
CA GLU A 184 -11.87 -3.92 -9.93
C GLU A 184 -11.22 -2.53 -9.82
N VAL A 185 -11.11 -1.80 -10.93
CA VAL A 185 -10.56 -0.43 -10.93
C VAL A 185 -11.41 0.50 -10.05
N MET A 186 -12.73 0.35 -10.08
CA MET A 186 -13.66 1.16 -9.29
C MET A 186 -13.60 0.76 -7.81
N ALA A 187 -13.46 -0.52 -7.49
CA ALA A 187 -13.23 -0.98 -6.12
C ALA A 187 -11.94 -0.38 -5.52
N ILE A 188 -10.84 -0.36 -6.29
CA ILE A 188 -9.58 0.28 -5.87
C ILE A 188 -9.77 1.80 -5.66
N ARG A 189 -10.52 2.46 -6.54
CA ARG A 189 -10.87 3.88 -6.37
C ARG A 189 -11.62 4.08 -5.05
N ASP A 190 -12.66 3.29 -4.82
CA ASP A 190 -13.59 3.44 -3.69
C ASP A 190 -12.91 3.16 -2.35
N ALA A 191 -11.94 2.23 -2.33
CA ALA A 191 -11.08 1.99 -1.19
C ALA A 191 -10.07 3.13 -0.92
N SER A 192 -9.71 3.92 -1.94
CA SER A 192 -8.65 4.93 -1.79
C SER A 192 -9.05 6.09 -0.88
N GLN A 193 -8.20 6.40 0.09
CA GLN A 193 -8.42 7.49 1.07
C GLN A 193 -8.73 8.84 0.39
N GLY A 194 -8.02 9.15 -0.70
CA GLY A 194 -8.23 10.40 -1.45
C GLY A 194 -9.62 10.51 -2.06
N TYR A 195 -10.18 9.39 -2.55
CA TYR A 195 -11.54 9.37 -3.08
C TYR A 195 -12.59 9.40 -1.96
N ARG A 196 -12.43 8.59 -0.92
CA ARG A 196 -13.31 8.59 0.27
C ARG A 196 -13.42 9.98 0.89
N THR A 197 -12.28 10.68 1.03
CA THR A 197 -12.22 12.07 1.50
C THR A 197 -12.95 13.01 0.54
N ALA A 198 -12.77 12.85 -0.77
CA ALA A 198 -13.45 13.68 -1.75
C ALA A 198 -14.98 13.53 -1.67
N ILE A 199 -15.48 12.30 -1.50
CA ILE A 199 -16.92 12.06 -1.32
C ILE A 199 -17.40 12.65 0.01
N LYS A 200 -16.69 12.39 1.12
CA LYS A 200 -17.04 12.92 2.46
C LYS A 200 -17.20 14.45 2.47
N TYR A 201 -16.35 15.15 1.70
CA TYR A 201 -16.33 16.62 1.66
C TYR A 201 -16.92 17.22 0.37
N ASP A 202 -17.67 16.45 -0.43
CA ASP A 202 -18.23 16.84 -1.75
C ASP A 202 -17.25 17.60 -2.66
N LYS A 203 -15.99 17.15 -2.72
CA LYS A 203 -14.93 17.77 -3.51
C LYS A 203 -15.02 17.35 -4.97
N LYS A 204 -15.60 18.21 -5.80
CA LYS A 204 -15.82 17.97 -7.24
C LYS A 204 -14.55 18.06 -8.09
N ASP A 205 -13.48 18.61 -7.55
CA ASP A 205 -12.16 18.74 -8.18
C ASP A 205 -11.22 17.55 -7.90
N SER A 206 -11.74 16.47 -7.29
CA SER A 206 -10.98 15.25 -7.06
C SER A 206 -10.44 14.66 -8.37
N PRO A 207 -9.19 14.15 -8.41
CA PRO A 207 -8.60 13.57 -9.62
C PRO A 207 -9.45 12.48 -10.27
N TRP A 208 -10.14 11.65 -9.48
CA TRP A 208 -11.01 10.59 -10.00
C TRP A 208 -12.31 11.13 -10.62
N ILE A 209 -12.78 12.30 -10.18
CA ILE A 209 -13.98 12.96 -10.73
C ILE A 209 -13.61 13.73 -12.00
N ALA A 210 -12.50 14.47 -11.98
CA ALA A 210 -12.07 15.30 -13.11
C ALA A 210 -11.37 14.51 -14.24
N HIS A 211 -10.66 13.43 -13.90
CA HIS A 211 -9.72 12.73 -14.79
C HIS A 211 -9.80 11.20 -14.63
N GLN A 212 -11.01 10.63 -14.72
CA GLN A 212 -11.27 9.19 -14.50
C GLN A 212 -10.42 8.28 -15.41
N HIS A 213 -10.26 8.63 -16.68
CA HIS A 213 -9.47 7.87 -17.65
C HIS A 213 -8.01 7.77 -17.23
N GLU A 214 -7.40 8.92 -16.92
CA GLU A 214 -6.01 9.01 -16.51
C GLU A 214 -5.76 8.30 -15.17
N MET A 215 -6.75 8.35 -14.26
CA MET A 215 -6.68 7.66 -12.97
C MET A 215 -6.80 6.14 -13.10
N ALA A 216 -7.68 5.64 -13.95
CA ALA A 216 -7.78 4.21 -14.23
C ALA A 216 -6.51 3.66 -14.91
N ALA A 217 -5.98 4.38 -15.91
CA ALA A 217 -4.71 4.02 -16.54
C ALA A 217 -3.55 4.02 -15.51
N LYS A 218 -3.52 4.99 -14.60
CA LYS A 218 -2.56 5.02 -13.48
C LYS A 218 -2.70 3.78 -12.58
N THR A 219 -3.91 3.35 -12.25
CA THR A 219 -4.15 2.15 -11.44
C THR A 219 -3.56 0.90 -12.10
N ALA A 220 -3.77 0.73 -13.41
CA ALA A 220 -3.18 -0.37 -14.14
C ALA A 220 -1.63 -0.32 -14.18
N VAL A 221 -1.03 0.87 -14.34
CA VAL A 221 0.43 1.04 -14.26
C VAL A 221 0.96 0.62 -12.89
N ARG A 222 0.31 1.01 -11.80
CA ARG A 222 0.70 0.61 -10.43
C ARG A 222 0.60 -0.90 -10.24
N SER A 223 -0.45 -1.52 -10.76
CA SER A 223 -0.64 -2.97 -10.67
C SER A 223 0.47 -3.73 -11.39
N LEU A 224 0.81 -3.34 -12.64
CA LEU A 224 1.91 -3.98 -13.37
C LEU A 224 3.28 -3.76 -12.71
N PHE A 225 3.52 -2.58 -12.13
CA PHE A 225 4.80 -2.21 -11.53
C PHE A 225 5.28 -3.21 -10.46
N LYS A 226 4.36 -3.88 -9.75
CA LYS A 226 4.65 -4.91 -8.75
C LYS A 226 5.41 -6.12 -9.31
N TYR A 227 5.30 -6.37 -10.61
CA TYR A 227 5.89 -7.53 -11.28
C TYR A 227 7.07 -7.17 -12.18
N LEU A 228 7.40 -5.88 -12.33
CA LEU A 228 8.48 -5.46 -13.21
C LEU A 228 9.84 -5.63 -12.52
N PRO A 229 10.89 -6.04 -13.27
CA PRO A 229 12.25 -6.09 -12.77
C PRO A 229 12.81 -4.68 -12.62
N ILE A 230 12.42 -4.00 -11.54
CA ILE A 230 12.98 -2.71 -11.15
C ILE A 230 14.26 -2.94 -10.36
N SER A 231 15.39 -2.53 -10.92
CA SER A 231 16.67 -2.56 -10.21
C SER A 231 16.65 -1.48 -9.13
N ILE A 232 16.16 -1.84 -7.95
CA ILE A 232 16.34 -1.08 -6.72
C ILE A 232 17.40 -1.85 -5.92
N GLU A 233 18.65 -1.80 -6.38
CA GLU A 233 19.78 -2.43 -5.68
C GLU A 233 20.20 -1.60 -4.47
N LEU A 234 19.34 -1.55 -3.46
CA LEU A 234 19.66 -1.10 -2.12
C LEU A 234 19.21 -2.15 -1.12
N ASP A 235 20.10 -2.49 -0.20
CA ASP A 235 19.88 -3.37 0.96
C ASP A 235 19.28 -4.76 0.65
N GLY A 236 19.72 -5.37 -0.47
CA GLY A 236 19.36 -6.75 -0.80
C GLY A 236 17.91 -6.94 -1.28
N GLY A 237 17.28 -5.89 -1.84
CA GLY A 237 15.94 -5.96 -2.47
C GLY A 237 14.79 -5.50 -1.58
N LYS A 238 15.02 -5.34 -0.28
CA LYS A 238 13.99 -4.94 0.71
C LYS A 238 13.29 -3.62 0.39
N LEU A 239 14.01 -2.69 -0.24
CA LEU A 239 13.45 -1.40 -0.59
C LEU A 239 12.43 -1.51 -1.74
N GLY A 240 12.67 -2.41 -2.71
CA GLY A 240 11.71 -2.67 -3.79
C GLY A 240 10.42 -3.31 -3.26
N ASP A 241 10.55 -4.27 -2.35
CA ASP A 241 9.41 -4.92 -1.70
C ASP A 241 8.58 -3.90 -0.93
N ALA A 242 9.20 -3.06 -0.09
CA ALA A 242 8.50 -2.03 0.70
C ALA A 242 7.78 -0.97 -0.16
N LEU A 243 8.24 -0.72 -1.40
CA LEU A 243 7.67 0.31 -2.28
C LEU A 243 6.58 -0.21 -3.23
N THR A 244 6.40 -1.53 -3.31
CA THR A 244 5.38 -2.17 -4.18
C THR A 244 4.12 -2.57 -3.41
N VAL A 245 4.15 -2.49 -2.07
CA VAL A 245 2.99 -2.77 -1.23
C VAL A 245 2.21 -1.49 -0.99
N ASP A 246 1.16 -1.30 -1.78
CA ASP A 246 0.32 -0.09 -1.74
C ASP A 246 -0.58 0.00 -0.49
N ASP A 247 -0.69 -1.07 0.31
CA ASP A 247 -1.64 -1.18 1.42
C ASP A 247 -1.01 -1.47 2.80
N GLN A 248 0.32 -1.49 2.90
CA GLN A 248 1.00 -1.67 4.19
C GLN A 248 1.72 -0.41 4.62
N HIS A 249 1.59 -0.08 5.91
CA HIS A 249 2.29 1.02 6.53
C HIS A 249 3.78 0.70 6.61
N VAL A 250 4.61 1.58 6.03
CA VAL A 250 6.07 1.39 6.03
C VAL A 250 6.68 2.24 7.14
N ASP A 251 7.38 1.61 8.07
CA ASP A 251 8.15 2.32 9.08
C ASP A 251 9.47 2.81 8.48
N PHE A 252 9.49 4.08 8.07
CA PHE A 252 10.69 4.76 7.61
C PHE A 252 11.61 5.22 8.75
N SER A 253 11.11 5.29 10.00
CA SER A 253 11.91 5.77 11.12
C SER A 253 13.07 4.83 11.47
N SER A 254 12.88 3.52 11.25
CA SER A 254 13.91 2.49 11.42
C SER A 254 15.09 2.72 10.46
N PHE A 255 14.80 3.01 9.20
CA PHE A 255 15.80 3.30 8.17
C PHE A 255 16.63 4.55 8.49
N ALA A 256 16.03 5.57 9.11
CA ALA A 256 16.74 6.77 9.54
C ALA A 256 17.80 6.49 10.62
N GLN A 257 17.56 5.49 11.48
CA GLN A 257 18.49 5.10 12.54
C GLN A 257 19.57 4.14 12.03
N ASN A 258 19.17 3.17 11.22
CA ASN A 258 20.04 2.13 10.65
C ASN A 258 19.89 2.07 9.12
N PRO A 259 20.67 2.85 8.35
CA PRO A 259 20.58 2.86 6.90
C PRO A 259 20.92 1.52 6.23
N SER A 260 21.56 0.57 6.93
CA SER A 260 21.89 -0.75 6.39
C SER A 260 20.74 -1.75 6.41
N ASP A 261 19.70 -1.48 7.22
CA ASP A 261 18.64 -2.45 7.48
C ASP A 261 17.47 -2.31 6.48
N GLY A 262 17.40 -1.18 5.77
CA GLY A 262 16.26 -0.77 4.94
C GLY A 262 15.04 -0.31 5.76
N PRO A 263 14.00 0.23 5.12
CA PRO A 263 12.70 0.44 5.77
C PRO A 263 12.03 -0.90 6.06
N THR A 264 11.23 -0.95 7.13
CA THR A 264 10.51 -2.15 7.58
C THR A 264 9.02 -2.01 7.33
N ILE A 265 8.37 -3.06 6.83
CA ILE A 265 6.92 -3.09 6.64
C ILE A 265 6.26 -3.54 7.95
N GLU A 266 5.34 -2.74 8.48
CA GLU A 266 4.55 -3.13 9.65
C GLU A 266 3.38 -4.03 9.21
N GLY A 267 3.25 -5.22 9.81
CA GLY A 267 2.20 -6.19 9.48
C GLY A 267 0.86 -5.94 10.18
N ASP A 268 -0.19 -6.03 9.37
CA ASP A 268 -1.64 -6.18 9.60
C ASP A 268 -2.56 -4.98 9.96
N PHE A 269 -3.66 -4.99 9.20
CA PHE A 269 -4.99 -4.35 9.23
C PHE A 269 -5.22 -3.17 10.20
N ILE A 270 -5.59 -2.02 9.61
CA ILE A 270 -6.21 -0.91 10.32
C ILE A 270 -7.63 -0.76 9.77
N GLU A 271 -8.62 -1.12 10.59
CA GLU A 271 -9.96 -0.53 10.51
C GLU A 271 -9.82 0.97 10.76
N ASP A 272 -10.14 1.77 9.75
CA ASP A 272 -9.98 3.21 9.80
C ASP A 272 -11.30 3.89 10.14
N GLU A 273 -11.54 4.11 11.44
CA GLU A 273 -12.47 5.14 11.88
C GLU A 273 -11.79 6.52 11.83
N THR A 274 -12.43 7.38 11.05
CA THR A 274 -12.13 8.76 10.69
C THR A 274 -11.45 9.64 11.75
N THR A 275 -10.51 10.50 11.31
CA THR A 275 -10.22 11.76 12.02
C THR A 275 -10.95 12.93 11.38
N GLU A 276 -11.72 13.63 12.21
CA GLU A 276 -12.19 14.99 12.02
C GLU A 276 -11.04 16.00 12.24
N ASP A 277 -11.20 17.18 11.64
CA ASP A 277 -10.29 18.33 11.78
C ASP A 277 -10.97 19.45 12.60
N GLU A 278 -10.11 20.27 13.21
CA GLU A 278 -10.30 21.57 13.87
C GLU A 278 -10.50 21.66 15.41
N GLY A 279 -9.57 22.36 16.08
CA GLY A 279 -9.89 23.41 17.07
C GLY A 279 -9.60 23.21 18.58
N GLN A 280 -8.50 23.81 19.05
CA GLN A 280 -8.28 24.49 20.36
C GLN A 280 -8.25 23.75 21.74
N SER A 281 -7.07 23.83 22.37
CA SER A 281 -6.68 24.05 23.81
C SER A 281 -7.08 23.09 24.97
N GLU A 282 -6.05 22.39 25.51
CA GLU A 282 -5.54 22.17 26.90
C GLU A 282 -6.39 22.42 28.19
N PRO A 283 -6.01 21.89 29.41
CA PRO A 283 -5.13 20.75 29.80
C PRO A 283 -5.60 19.93 31.06
N GLU A 284 -4.68 19.10 31.62
CA GLU A 284 -4.63 18.40 32.95
C GLU A 284 -5.37 17.03 33.12
N ALA A 285 -4.91 16.00 33.85
CA ALA A 285 -3.73 15.69 34.71
C ALA A 285 -3.61 14.13 34.85
N GLU A 286 -2.43 13.49 34.75
CA GLU A 286 -1.54 12.97 35.82
C GLU A 286 -1.61 11.44 36.13
N ALA A 287 -0.42 10.81 36.24
CA ALA A 287 -0.04 9.52 36.89
C ALA A 287 -0.48 8.18 36.22
N LYS A 288 0.29 7.08 36.20
CA LYS A 288 1.55 6.63 36.85
C LYS A 288 2.08 5.34 36.16
N GLU A 289 3.40 5.16 36.18
CA GLU A 289 4.16 3.93 35.87
C GLU A 289 3.82 2.73 36.80
N PRO A 290 4.13 1.49 36.39
CA PRO A 290 5.35 0.87 36.92
C PRO A 290 6.21 0.07 35.91
N GLU A 291 7.47 -0.04 36.33
CA GLU A 291 8.66 -0.67 35.78
C GLU A 291 8.64 -2.22 35.58
N PRO A 292 9.67 -2.76 34.88
CA PRO A 292 9.73 -4.11 34.30
C PRO A 292 10.66 -5.08 35.05
N ALA A 293 10.61 -6.38 34.69
CA ALA A 293 11.73 -7.35 34.71
C ALA A 293 11.25 -8.78 34.35
N PRO A 294 12.12 -9.76 34.06
CA PRO A 294 13.29 -9.75 33.17
C PRO A 294 13.40 -11.03 32.28
N LYS A 295 14.40 -10.99 31.40
CA LYS A 295 14.87 -12.00 30.44
C LYS A 295 15.29 -13.35 31.05
N LYS A 296 15.23 -14.41 30.24
CA LYS A 296 16.18 -15.53 30.28
C LYS A 296 16.64 -15.95 28.87
N GLU A 297 17.95 -15.79 28.63
CA GLU A 297 18.85 -16.61 27.80
C GLU A 297 18.70 -18.11 28.13
N ALA A 298 19.12 -19.13 27.36
CA ALA A 298 19.95 -19.37 26.18
C ALA A 298 19.43 -20.72 25.58
N GLU A 299 19.73 -21.16 24.35
CA GLU A 299 20.99 -21.79 23.94
C GLU A 299 20.96 -22.12 22.43
N LYS A 300 22.12 -21.99 21.78
CA LYS A 300 22.42 -22.55 20.45
C LYS A 300 23.06 -23.93 20.60
N PRO A 301 23.04 -24.75 19.55
CA PRO A 301 24.33 -25.22 19.03
C PRO A 301 24.51 -25.07 17.51
N LYS A 302 25.80 -25.01 17.14
CA LYS A 302 26.44 -24.75 15.85
C LYS A 302 26.35 -25.98 14.91
N ARG A 303 26.06 -25.77 13.60
CA ARG A 303 26.97 -25.73 12.41
C ARG A 303 27.57 -27.06 11.91
N SER A 304 27.26 -27.43 10.66
CA SER A 304 28.16 -28.04 9.65
C SER A 304 27.59 -27.75 8.24
N THR A 305 28.21 -26.98 7.33
CA THR A 305 29.21 -27.39 6.28
C THR A 305 28.84 -28.74 5.62
N ALA A 306 28.68 -28.91 4.30
CA ALA A 306 29.35 -28.28 3.16
C ALA A 306 28.63 -28.55 1.81
N LYS A 307 28.90 -27.62 0.88
CA LYS A 307 28.98 -27.62 -0.60
C LYS A 307 28.60 -28.88 -1.44
N ALA A 308 27.89 -28.59 -2.53
CA ALA A 308 27.64 -29.41 -3.73
C ALA A 308 28.90 -29.75 -4.55
N PRO A 309 28.76 -30.65 -5.54
CA PRO A 309 29.02 -30.19 -6.92
C PRO A 309 27.99 -30.64 -7.96
N ASP A 310 28.00 -29.83 -9.01
CA ASP A 310 27.34 -29.87 -10.31
C ASP A 310 27.79 -31.06 -11.18
N HIS A 311 26.90 -31.64 -11.98
CA HIS A 311 27.27 -32.33 -13.21
C HIS A 311 26.10 -32.35 -14.20
N THR A 312 26.34 -31.67 -15.31
CA THR A 312 25.62 -31.75 -16.57
C THR A 312 25.91 -33.08 -17.27
N ASP A 313 24.88 -33.72 -17.82
CA ASP A 313 25.01 -34.40 -19.11
C ASP A 313 23.67 -34.55 -19.83
N LYS A 314 23.69 -34.35 -21.15
CA LYS A 314 22.57 -34.40 -22.09
C LYS A 314 22.69 -35.69 -22.91
N THR A 315 21.62 -36.49 -23.04
CA THR A 315 21.07 -37.05 -24.31
C THR A 315 20.12 -38.25 -24.06
N PRO A 316 19.19 -38.55 -25.00
CA PRO A 316 17.87 -39.12 -24.72
C PRO A 316 17.72 -40.61 -25.08
N HIS A 317 16.77 -41.32 -24.46
CA HIS A 317 16.12 -42.46 -25.12
C HIS A 317 14.73 -42.79 -24.56
N GLN A 318 13.96 -43.48 -25.40
CA GLN A 318 12.51 -43.62 -25.46
C GLN A 318 11.95 -44.83 -24.67
N ASP A 319 10.63 -44.75 -24.42
CA ASP A 319 9.61 -45.79 -24.30
C ASP A 319 9.50 -46.75 -23.08
N ARG A 320 8.50 -46.40 -22.23
CA ARG A 320 7.39 -47.19 -21.60
C ARG A 320 7.70 -48.43 -20.72
N PRO A 321 6.85 -48.76 -19.70
CA PRO A 321 5.38 -48.75 -19.77
C PRO A 321 4.62 -48.14 -18.58
N SER A 322 3.34 -47.87 -18.87
CA SER A 322 2.27 -47.35 -18.02
C SER A 322 2.04 -48.13 -16.72
N ARG A 323 1.92 -47.42 -15.59
CA ARG A 323 1.43 -47.96 -14.33
C ARG A 323 0.00 -47.44 -14.10
N GLN A 324 -0.96 -48.36 -14.09
CA GLN A 324 -2.36 -48.14 -13.77
C GLN A 324 -2.48 -47.51 -12.37
N SER A 325 -3.13 -46.35 -12.27
CA SER A 325 -3.66 -45.82 -11.01
C SER A 325 -5.04 -46.45 -10.76
N LYS A 326 -5.22 -46.95 -9.53
CA LYS A 326 -6.53 -47.32 -9.00
C LYS A 326 -7.33 -46.04 -8.78
N ALA A 327 -8.57 -46.07 -9.26
CA ALA A 327 -9.61 -45.09 -8.95
C ALA A 327 -9.89 -45.08 -7.44
N GLN A 328 -9.97 -43.88 -6.88
CA GLN A 328 -10.66 -43.61 -5.64
C GLN A 328 -11.58 -42.44 -5.96
N GLU A 329 -12.88 -42.70 -5.86
CA GLU A 329 -13.97 -41.74 -6.00
C GLU A 329 -13.87 -40.77 -4.83
N ASP A 330 -13.61 -39.50 -5.13
CA ASP A 330 -13.89 -38.38 -4.23
C ASP A 330 -14.83 -37.42 -4.98
N ASP A 331 -15.91 -37.14 -4.27
CA ASP A 331 -17.14 -36.46 -4.66
C ASP A 331 -16.93 -34.99 -5.07
N GLU A 332 -17.83 -34.50 -5.90
CA GLU A 332 -17.74 -33.26 -6.68
C GLU A 332 -17.75 -32.00 -5.80
N GLY A 333 -16.59 -31.38 -5.63
CA GLY A 333 -16.50 -29.99 -5.17
C GLY A 333 -16.77 -29.02 -6.31
N GLN A 334 -18.00 -28.50 -6.40
CA GLN A 334 -18.30 -27.32 -7.21
C GLN A 334 -17.45 -26.14 -6.72
N GLY A 335 -16.57 -25.64 -7.58
CA GLY A 335 -15.72 -24.49 -7.30
C GLY A 335 -16.54 -23.22 -7.10
N SER A 336 -16.67 -22.80 -5.85
CA SER A 336 -17.18 -21.47 -5.46
C SER A 336 -16.10 -20.41 -5.62
N MET A 337 -16.52 -19.23 -6.08
CA MET A 337 -15.74 -18.07 -6.53
C MET A 337 -15.01 -17.32 -5.40
N PHE A 338 -14.94 -17.85 -4.19
CA PHE A 338 -14.31 -17.19 -3.05
C PHE A 338 -13.39 -18.14 -2.29
N GLY A 339 -12.09 -17.84 -2.31
CA GLY A 339 -11.07 -18.68 -1.70
C GLY A 339 -11.24 -18.81 -0.18
N GLY A 340 -11.19 -20.06 0.30
CA GLY A 340 -10.72 -20.43 1.64
C GLY A 340 -11.70 -20.30 2.81
N PHE A 341 -12.86 -19.69 2.65
CA PHE A 341 -13.89 -19.63 3.71
C PHE A 341 -14.89 -20.77 3.58
N SER A 342 -15.32 -21.33 4.70
CA SER A 342 -16.48 -22.23 4.72
C SER A 342 -17.77 -21.44 4.46
N VAL A 343 -18.79 -22.08 3.89
CA VAL A 343 -20.10 -21.46 3.61
C VAL A 343 -20.71 -20.85 4.89
N SER A 344 -20.58 -21.54 6.02
CA SER A 344 -21.04 -21.04 7.32
C SER A 344 -20.31 -19.77 7.78
N GLU A 345 -19.00 -19.66 7.55
CA GLU A 345 -18.23 -18.43 7.87
C GLU A 345 -18.63 -17.25 6.97
N MET A 346 -18.97 -17.53 5.71
CA MET A 346 -19.46 -16.51 4.78
C MET A 346 -20.83 -15.97 5.22
N ILE A 347 -21.75 -16.87 5.59
CA ILE A 347 -23.09 -16.52 6.08
C ILE A 347 -23.00 -15.66 7.34
N GLN A 348 -22.16 -16.06 8.31
CA GLN A 348 -21.97 -15.30 9.55
C GLN A 348 -21.41 -13.89 9.31
N LYS A 349 -20.41 -13.76 8.43
CA LYS A 349 -19.86 -12.43 8.09
C LYS A 349 -20.88 -11.51 7.44
N ILE A 350 -21.69 -12.02 6.52
CA ILE A 350 -22.75 -11.24 5.88
C ILE A 350 -23.80 -10.85 6.92
N ALA A 351 -24.13 -11.76 7.85
CA ALA A 351 -25.07 -11.48 8.92
C ALA A 351 -24.58 -10.38 9.87
N ASP A 352 -23.30 -10.41 10.26
CA ASP A 352 -22.69 -9.40 11.12
C ASP A 352 -22.68 -8.01 10.45
N LEU A 353 -22.39 -7.94 9.14
CA LEU A 353 -22.41 -6.70 8.39
C LEU A 353 -23.82 -6.09 8.35
N ILE A 354 -24.83 -6.89 8.00
CA ILE A 354 -26.23 -6.44 7.99
C ILE A 354 -26.65 -5.95 9.38
N LYS A 355 -26.29 -6.69 10.44
CA LYS A 355 -26.64 -6.33 11.81
C LYS A 355 -25.98 -5.02 12.27
N ASN A 356 -24.76 -4.75 11.83
CA ASN A 356 -24.08 -3.47 12.12
C ASN A 356 -24.81 -2.30 11.47
N ASP A 357 -25.19 -2.41 10.19
CA ASP A 357 -25.94 -1.35 9.50
C ASP A 357 -27.32 -1.11 10.12
N LEU A 358 -27.99 -2.19 10.55
CA LEU A 358 -29.25 -2.08 11.30
C LEU A 358 -29.04 -1.45 12.68
N THR A 359 -27.91 -1.68 13.33
CA THR A 359 -27.57 -1.05 14.62
C THR A 359 -27.36 0.47 14.46
N ASP A 360 -26.81 0.89 13.33
CA ASP A 360 -26.60 2.30 12.97
C ASP A 360 -27.90 3.03 12.57
N GLY A 361 -29.05 2.36 12.66
CA GLY A 361 -30.37 2.95 12.48
C GLY A 361 -30.91 2.88 11.05
N ALA A 362 -30.28 2.13 10.16
CA ALA A 362 -30.78 1.94 8.80
C ALA A 362 -32.16 1.22 8.80
N PRO A 363 -33.07 1.55 7.87
CA PRO A 363 -34.31 0.80 7.66
C PRO A 363 -34.04 -0.60 7.11
N LEU A 364 -34.78 -1.61 7.61
CA LEU A 364 -34.57 -3.02 7.23
C LEU A 364 -34.63 -3.24 5.71
N ASP A 365 -35.63 -2.68 5.03
CA ASP A 365 -35.83 -2.89 3.60
C ASP A 365 -34.67 -2.34 2.77
N GLU A 366 -34.13 -1.16 3.15
CA GLU A 366 -33.00 -0.52 2.46
C GLU A 366 -31.69 -1.31 2.69
N THR A 367 -31.47 -1.81 3.92
CA THR A 367 -30.32 -2.65 4.22
C THR A 367 -30.38 -3.97 3.46
N LEU A 368 -31.54 -4.64 3.40
CA LEU A 368 -31.68 -5.90 2.67
C LEU A 368 -31.47 -5.72 1.14
N GLU A 369 -31.90 -4.58 0.58
CA GLU A 369 -31.65 -4.25 -0.84
C GLU A 369 -30.15 -4.08 -1.13
N MET A 370 -29.39 -3.46 -0.21
CA MET A 370 -27.95 -3.30 -0.36
C MET A 370 -27.18 -4.63 -0.42
N TYR A 371 -27.71 -5.67 0.23
CA TYR A 371 -27.11 -7.02 0.26
C TYR A 371 -27.86 -8.03 -0.62
N GLU A 372 -28.71 -7.60 -1.57
CA GLU A 372 -29.59 -8.49 -2.35
C GLU A 372 -28.82 -9.62 -3.05
N VAL A 373 -27.65 -9.31 -3.63
CA VAL A 373 -26.83 -10.30 -4.37
C VAL A 373 -26.31 -11.38 -3.42
N GLN A 374 -25.74 -10.98 -2.29
CA GLN A 374 -25.20 -11.88 -1.27
C GLN A 374 -26.31 -12.72 -0.62
N LEU A 375 -27.45 -12.10 -0.35
CA LEU A 375 -28.63 -12.76 0.21
C LEU A 375 -29.24 -13.77 -0.79
N ALA A 376 -29.21 -13.48 -2.09
CA ALA A 376 -29.64 -14.42 -3.12
C ALA A 376 -28.73 -15.65 -3.18
N ASP A 377 -27.41 -15.47 -3.04
CA ASP A 377 -26.46 -16.57 -3.00
C ASP A 377 -26.66 -17.45 -1.75
N ILE A 378 -26.85 -16.85 -0.58
CA ILE A 378 -27.16 -17.58 0.66
C ILE A 378 -28.50 -18.32 0.52
N ARG A 379 -29.55 -17.67 -0.01
CA ARG A 379 -30.85 -18.32 -0.22
C ARG A 379 -30.77 -19.52 -1.15
N ASN A 380 -29.90 -19.47 -2.15
CA ASN A 380 -29.71 -20.57 -3.10
C ASN A 380 -28.85 -21.70 -2.52
N ALA A 381 -27.89 -21.38 -1.65
CA ALA A 381 -26.97 -22.35 -1.05
C ALA A 381 -27.56 -23.04 0.20
N GLU A 382 -28.11 -22.25 1.13
CA GLU A 382 -28.61 -22.70 2.44
C GLU A 382 -29.94 -21.98 2.78
N PRO A 383 -31.09 -22.46 2.22
CA PRO A 383 -32.38 -21.79 2.37
C PRO A 383 -32.87 -21.68 3.83
N ASP A 384 -32.59 -22.69 4.66
CA ASP A 384 -33.03 -22.70 6.05
C ASP A 384 -32.26 -21.68 6.90
N GLU A 385 -30.95 -21.50 6.64
CA GLU A 385 -30.14 -20.47 7.31
C GLU A 385 -30.52 -19.06 6.83
N TYR A 386 -30.85 -18.90 5.55
CA TYR A 386 -31.37 -17.64 5.02
C TYR A 386 -32.65 -17.20 5.76
N GLU A 387 -33.65 -18.07 5.88
CA GLU A 387 -34.91 -17.72 6.55
C GLU A 387 -34.68 -17.39 8.03
N ALA A 388 -33.85 -18.17 8.73
CA ALA A 388 -33.52 -17.90 10.13
C ALA A 388 -32.84 -16.54 10.33
N MET A 389 -31.92 -16.18 9.42
CA MET A 389 -31.21 -14.91 9.45
C MET A 389 -32.14 -13.71 9.18
N ILE A 390 -33.05 -13.84 8.21
CA ILE A 390 -34.04 -12.79 7.91
C ILE A 390 -35.00 -12.58 9.09
N ASP A 391 -35.41 -13.66 9.77
CA ASP A 391 -36.25 -13.56 10.97
C ASP A 391 -35.51 -12.92 12.15
N GLU A 392 -34.21 -13.19 12.31
CA GLU A 392 -33.38 -12.52 13.32
C GLU A 392 -33.32 -11.00 13.07
N PHE A 393 -33.12 -10.55 11.83
CA PHE A 393 -33.09 -9.12 11.51
C PHE A 393 -34.43 -8.42 11.75
N LYS A 394 -35.54 -9.07 11.40
CA LYS A 394 -36.88 -8.54 11.71
C LYS A 394 -37.10 -8.40 13.21
N ALA A 395 -36.68 -9.40 13.99
CA ALA A 395 -36.78 -9.36 15.45
C ALA A 395 -35.90 -8.24 16.05
N PHE A 396 -34.66 -8.12 15.56
CA PHE A 396 -33.72 -7.07 15.99
C PHE A 396 -34.27 -5.66 15.74
N VAL A 397 -34.80 -5.41 14.55
CA VAL A 397 -35.40 -4.10 14.21
C VAL A 397 -36.67 -3.84 15.01
N ALA A 398 -37.51 -4.85 15.24
CA ALA A 398 -38.71 -4.72 16.06
C ALA A 398 -38.39 -4.40 17.54
N GLU A 399 -37.28 -4.95 18.08
CA GLU A 399 -36.80 -4.63 19.43
C GLU A 399 -36.25 -3.20 19.49
N ARG A 400 -35.37 -2.82 18.55
CA ARG A 400 -34.81 -1.47 18.41
C ARG A 400 -35.89 -0.39 18.31
N ASP A 401 -36.89 -0.61 17.46
CA ASP A 401 -37.96 0.36 17.20
C ASP A 401 -39.06 0.31 18.29
N GLY A 402 -39.14 -0.78 19.06
CA GLY A 402 -40.06 -0.96 20.18
C GLY A 402 -39.60 -0.27 21.49
N GLU A 403 -38.29 -0.14 21.72
CA GLU A 403 -37.74 0.52 22.92
C GLU A 403 -37.85 2.06 22.90
N GLY A 404 -38.22 2.66 21.77
CA GLY A 404 -38.43 4.12 21.63
C GLY A 404 -39.85 4.61 21.96
N GLY A 405 -40.72 3.73 22.47
CA GLY A 405 -42.17 3.96 22.61
C GLY A 405 -42.74 3.71 24.00
N GLU A 406 -42.11 4.21 25.07
CA GLU A 406 -42.75 4.47 26.38
C GLU A 406 -42.38 5.83 26.97
#